data_AF-A0A3D5YZR6-F1
#
_entry.id   AF-A0A3D5YZR6-F1
#
_cell.length_a   1.000
_cell.length_b   1.000
_cell.length_c   1.000
_cell.angle_alpha   90.00
_cell.angle_beta   90.00
_cell.angle_gamma   90.00
#
_symmetry.space_group_name_H-M   'P 1'
#
loop_
_entity.id
_entity.type
_entity.pdbx_description
1 polymer ?
#
loop_
_entity_poly.entity_id
_entity_poly.type
_entity_poly.pdbx_seq_one_letter_code
_entity_poly.pdbx_strand_id
1 'polypeptide(L)'
;MKKYAFLIVAAIIVVAASAFVIANQSNPESETSYWFLMDESGEIVTTDQVSDPASLCPNKLSEPDCARLYSESQTEIINGVRSVKSSEVDNFSDHRSKNN
;
A
#
# COMPACT_ATOMS: atom_id res chain seq x y z
N MET A 1 -19.27 -2.39 -69.69
CA MET A 1 -18.16 -2.42 -68.72
C MET A 1 -18.55 -1.56 -67.52
N LYS A 2 -18.90 -2.17 -66.38
CA LYS A 2 -19.54 -1.45 -65.24
C LYS A 2 -19.32 -2.21 -63.93
N LYS A 3 -18.08 -2.25 -63.41
CA LYS A 3 -17.75 -2.94 -62.14
C LYS A 3 -16.49 -2.39 -61.45
N TYR A 4 -16.38 -1.08 -61.21
CA TYR A 4 -15.27 -0.54 -60.39
C TYR A 4 -15.69 0.60 -59.45
N ALA A 5 -16.98 0.74 -59.14
CA ALA A 5 -17.49 1.82 -58.30
C ALA A 5 -17.66 1.46 -56.81
N PHE A 6 -17.18 0.30 -56.36
CA PHE A 6 -17.43 -0.18 -54.99
C PHE A 6 -16.19 -0.31 -54.09
N LEU A 7 -14.99 0.09 -54.54
CA LEU A 7 -13.76 -0.09 -53.76
C LEU A 7 -13.16 1.20 -53.18
N ILE A 8 -13.91 2.31 -53.12
CA ILE A 8 -13.42 3.59 -52.56
C ILE A 8 -14.21 3.99 -51.29
N VAL A 9 -14.94 3.05 -50.67
CA VAL A 9 -15.70 3.31 -49.42
C VAL A 9 -15.02 2.69 -48.18
N ALA A 10 -13.87 2.03 -48.35
CA ALA A 10 -13.17 1.37 -47.24
C ALA A 10 -12.02 2.19 -46.62
N ALA A 11 -11.82 3.45 -47.03
CA ALA A 11 -10.63 4.23 -46.66
C ALA A 11 -10.85 5.29 -45.55
N ILE A 12 -12.04 5.40 -44.94
CA ILE A 12 -12.36 6.54 -44.05
C ILE A 12 -12.68 6.15 -42.59
N ILE A 13 -12.61 4.87 -42.19
CA ILE A 13 -13.00 4.44 -40.83
C ILE A 13 -11.81 3.89 -40.02
N VAL A 14 -10.65 4.55 -40.06
CA VAL A 14 -9.52 4.21 -39.15
C VAL A 14 -8.82 5.47 -38.65
N VAL A 15 -9.57 6.51 -38.25
CA VAL A 15 -8.97 7.66 -37.54
C VAL A 15 -9.96 8.23 -36.51
N ALA A 16 -10.36 7.43 -35.52
CA ALA A 16 -11.17 7.96 -34.40
C ALA A 16 -11.12 7.12 -33.11
N ALA A 17 -10.03 6.40 -32.83
CA ALA A 17 -9.92 5.63 -31.57
C ALA A 17 -8.53 5.72 -30.93
N SER A 18 -7.81 6.83 -31.13
CA SER A 18 -6.52 7.10 -30.50
C SER A 18 -6.60 8.34 -29.62
N ALA A 19 -7.47 8.30 -28.62
CA ALA A 19 -7.44 9.13 -27.42
C ALA A 19 -8.44 8.54 -26.43
N PHE A 20 -8.17 8.60 -25.13
CA PHE A 20 -8.95 8.00 -24.03
C PHE A 20 -8.78 6.46 -23.99
N VAL A 21 -7.97 5.85 -23.13
CA VAL A 21 -7.83 6.08 -21.68
C VAL A 21 -6.42 5.62 -21.24
N ILE A 22 -5.49 6.56 -21.05
CA ILE A 22 -4.33 6.35 -20.18
C ILE A 22 -4.40 7.45 -19.13
N ALA A 23 -5.30 7.28 -18.18
CA ALA A 23 -5.36 8.08 -16.95
C ALA A 23 -6.11 7.31 -15.88
N ASN A 24 -5.71 6.05 -15.64
CA ASN A 24 -6.12 5.34 -14.43
C ASN A 24 -4.99 4.47 -13.88
N GLN A 25 -3.75 4.94 -14.06
CA GLN A 25 -2.73 4.69 -13.05
C GLN A 25 -2.74 5.90 -12.14
N SER A 26 -3.78 5.99 -11.30
CA SER A 26 -3.53 6.42 -9.93
C SER A 26 -2.55 5.39 -9.40
N ASN A 27 -1.26 5.60 -9.64
CA ASN A 27 -0.27 5.01 -8.77
C ASN A 27 -0.66 5.60 -7.43
N PRO A 28 -1.25 4.85 -6.47
CA PRO A 28 -1.39 5.41 -5.15
C PRO A 28 0.02 5.86 -4.80
N GLU A 29 0.23 7.15 -4.53
CA GLU A 29 1.48 7.59 -3.93
C GLU A 29 1.74 6.57 -2.83
N SER A 30 2.84 5.82 -2.97
CA SER A 30 3.17 4.75 -2.06
C SER A 30 3.36 5.42 -0.72
N GLU A 31 2.32 5.50 0.10
CA GLU A 31 2.39 6.12 1.42
C GLU A 31 3.52 5.42 2.17
N THR A 32 4.47 6.21 2.68
CA THR A 32 5.55 5.67 3.49
C THR A 32 4.91 4.92 4.67
N SER A 33 5.40 3.72 4.95
CA SER A 33 4.92 2.92 6.07
C SER A 33 6.07 2.51 6.97
N TYR A 34 5.76 2.32 8.24
CA TYR A 34 6.74 2.12 9.31
C TYR A 34 6.29 0.95 10.19
N TRP A 35 7.18 -0.01 10.42
CA TRP A 35 6.95 -1.08 11.38
C TRP A 35 7.35 -0.61 12.77
N PHE A 36 6.46 -0.81 13.73
CA PHE A 36 6.69 -0.56 15.14
C PHE A 36 6.65 -1.89 15.90
N LEU A 37 7.58 -2.07 16.83
CA LEU A 37 7.59 -3.24 17.71
C LEU A 37 6.53 -3.09 18.80
N MET A 38 5.97 -4.23 19.21
CA MET A 38 5.18 -4.33 20.43
C MET A 38 6.12 -4.59 21.61
N ASP A 39 5.66 -4.26 22.81
CA ASP A 39 6.37 -4.56 24.05
C ASP A 39 6.40 -6.07 24.35
N GLU A 40 7.06 -6.46 25.45
CA GLU A 40 7.18 -7.87 25.82
C GLU A 40 5.81 -8.53 26.08
N SER A 41 4.83 -7.76 26.57
CA SER A 41 3.45 -8.25 26.77
C SER A 41 2.69 -8.46 25.45
N GLY A 42 3.03 -7.71 24.39
CA GLY A 42 2.31 -7.75 23.13
C GLY A 42 1.04 -6.91 23.13
N GLU A 43 0.83 -6.08 24.15
CA GLU A 43 -0.36 -5.22 24.28
C GLU A 43 -0.08 -3.79 23.83
N ILE A 44 1.16 -3.31 23.96
CA ILE A 44 1.51 -1.90 23.75
C ILE A 44 2.44 -1.75 22.55
N VAL A 45 2.07 -0.88 21.61
CA VAL A 45 2.94 -0.45 20.52
C VAL A 45 4.01 0.49 21.07
N THR A 46 5.27 0.15 20.84
CA THR A 46 6.42 0.95 21.26
C THR A 46 6.76 2.02 20.22
N THR A 47 7.76 2.85 20.52
CA THR A 47 8.35 3.80 19.57
C THR A 47 9.47 3.19 18.73
N ASP A 48 9.82 1.92 18.97
CA ASP A 48 10.94 1.27 18.31
C ASP A 48 10.54 0.85 16.91
N GLN A 49 11.23 1.41 15.92
CA GLN A 49 10.99 1.14 14.52
C GLN A 49 12.00 0.15 13.96
N VAL A 50 11.52 -0.72 13.09
CA VAL A 50 12.37 -1.66 12.34
C VAL A 50 12.07 -1.57 10.85
N SER A 51 13.06 -1.82 10.01
CA SER A 51 12.83 -1.82 8.56
C SER A 51 12.18 -3.13 8.09
N ASP A 52 12.53 -4.25 8.74
CA ASP A 52 11.94 -5.55 8.48
C ASP A 52 11.79 -6.34 9.79
N PRO A 53 10.55 -6.58 10.27
CA PRO A 53 10.31 -7.35 11.48
C PRO A 53 10.49 -8.85 11.28
N ALA A 54 10.66 -9.39 10.06
CA ALA A 54 10.65 -10.83 9.81
C ALA A 54 11.76 -11.60 10.55
N SER A 55 12.89 -10.95 10.85
CA SER A 55 13.98 -11.57 11.61
C SER A 55 13.69 -11.72 13.10
N LEU A 56 12.85 -10.84 13.67
CA LEU A 56 12.45 -10.83 15.08
C LEU A 56 11.11 -11.55 15.30
N CYS A 57 10.20 -11.35 14.36
CA CYS A 57 8.82 -11.79 14.36
C CYS A 57 8.51 -12.49 13.01
N PRO A 58 9.01 -13.72 12.80
CA PRO A 58 8.90 -14.37 11.49
C PRO A 58 7.45 -14.75 11.15
N ASN A 59 6.61 -14.95 12.17
CA ASN A 59 5.27 -15.46 11.99
C ASN A 59 4.24 -14.37 11.70
N LYS A 60 3.14 -14.81 11.07
CA LYS A 60 1.90 -14.06 10.89
C LYS A 60 0.75 -14.90 11.45
N LEU A 61 0.64 -14.93 12.77
CA LEU A 61 -0.47 -15.58 13.47
C LEU A 61 -1.63 -14.59 13.62
N SER A 62 -2.72 -15.01 14.23
CA SER A 62 -3.89 -14.17 14.46
C SER A 62 -3.61 -13.00 15.41
N GLU A 63 -2.65 -13.15 16.32
CA GLU A 63 -2.36 -12.17 17.36
C GLU A 63 -1.25 -11.18 16.92
N PRO A 64 -1.49 -9.86 16.97
CA PRO A 64 -0.53 -8.84 16.57
C PRO A 64 0.38 -8.42 17.74
N ASP A 65 1.08 -9.37 18.33
CA ASP A 65 1.79 -9.26 19.62
C ASP A 65 3.30 -8.98 19.48
N CYS A 66 3.81 -8.80 18.25
CA CYS A 66 5.25 -8.62 18.00
C CYS A 66 5.60 -7.35 17.25
N ALA A 67 4.98 -7.11 16.09
CA ALA A 67 5.18 -5.86 15.34
C ALA A 67 3.93 -5.50 14.53
N ARG A 68 3.68 -4.21 14.33
CA ARG A 68 2.55 -3.68 13.56
C ARG A 68 3.02 -2.64 12.56
N LEU A 69 2.41 -2.62 11.38
CA LEU A 69 2.72 -1.70 10.29
C LEU A 69 1.68 -0.58 10.25
N TYR A 70 2.16 0.67 10.23
CA TYR A 70 1.32 1.86 10.12
C TYR A 70 1.78 2.73 8.96
N SER A 71 0.87 3.48 8.36
CA SER A 71 1.21 4.48 7.37
C SER A 71 1.74 5.76 8.02
N GLU A 72 2.39 6.60 7.23
CA GLU A 72 2.88 7.90 7.68
C GLU A 72 1.76 8.76 8.28
N SER A 73 0.57 8.76 7.67
CA SER A 73 -0.60 9.52 8.11
C SER A 73 -1.13 9.08 9.48
N GLN A 74 -0.85 7.84 9.90
CA GLN A 74 -1.22 7.28 11.21
C GLN A 74 -0.17 7.54 12.31
N THR A 75 0.98 8.07 11.93
CA THR A 75 2.09 8.34 12.84
C THR A 75 2.29 9.83 13.05
N GLU A 76 3.00 10.18 14.10
CA GLU A 76 3.43 11.54 14.40
C GLU A 76 4.85 11.55 14.96
N ILE A 77 5.50 12.71 14.97
CA ILE A 77 6.84 12.87 15.53
C ILE A 77 6.72 13.72 16.79
N ILE A 78 7.00 13.12 17.95
CA ILE A 78 6.99 13.78 19.25
C ILE A 78 8.44 13.84 19.73
N ASN A 79 8.96 15.04 19.98
CA ASN A 79 10.35 15.25 20.42
C ASN A 79 11.40 14.56 19.52
N GLY A 80 11.15 14.48 18.20
CA GLY A 80 12.06 13.85 17.23
C GLY A 80 11.96 12.33 17.14
N VAL A 81 11.11 11.70 17.96
CA VAL A 81 10.82 10.25 17.89
C VAL A 81 9.50 10.05 17.18
N ARG A 82 9.46 9.16 16.19
CA ARG A 82 8.20 8.80 15.53
C ARG A 82 7.43 7.84 16.44
N SER A 83 6.13 8.07 16.55
CA SER A 83 5.22 7.28 17.37
C SER A 83 3.89 7.12 16.63
N VAL A 84 3.15 6.07 16.96
CA VAL A 84 1.80 5.87 16.44
C VAL A 84 0.85 6.81 17.19
N LYS A 85 -0.03 7.51 16.46
CA LYS A 85 -1.06 8.35 17.08
C LYS A 85 -1.94 7.49 17.96
N SER A 86 -2.28 7.95 19.17
CA SER A 86 -3.06 7.13 20.11
C SER A 86 -4.43 6.69 19.57
N SER A 87 -5.02 7.44 18.64
CA SER A 87 -6.30 7.08 17.99
C SER A 87 -6.17 6.00 16.89
N GLU A 88 -4.94 5.70 16.46
CA GLU A 88 -4.67 4.81 15.32
C GLU A 88 -4.02 3.49 15.74
N VAL A 89 -3.79 3.26 17.04
CA VAL A 89 -3.08 2.09 17.57
C VAL A 89 -3.66 0.75 17.08
N ASP A 90 -4.98 0.66 16.94
CA ASP A 90 -5.66 -0.56 16.49
C ASP A 90 -5.94 -0.57 14.97
N ASN A 91 -5.62 0.50 14.24
CA ASN A 91 -5.86 0.64 12.80
C ASN A 91 -4.62 0.25 11.97
N PHE A 92 -3.86 -0.77 12.37
CA PHE A 92 -2.66 -1.19 11.65
C PHE A 92 -3.00 -1.84 10.29
N SER A 93 -2.10 -1.69 9.32
CA SER A 93 -2.26 -2.24 7.97
C SER A 93 -1.79 -3.68 7.83
N ASP A 94 -0.79 -4.08 8.62
CA ASP A 94 -0.22 -5.43 8.66
C ASP A 94 0.36 -5.69 10.05
N HIS A 95 0.57 -6.95 10.40
CA HIS A 95 1.16 -7.33 11.68
C HIS A 95 2.04 -8.57 11.56
N ARG A 96 2.89 -8.73 12.58
CA ARG A 96 3.69 -9.92 12.85
C ARG A 96 3.45 -10.37 14.27
N SER A 97 3.63 -11.68 14.46
CA SER A 97 3.40 -12.34 15.74
C SER A 97 4.68 -12.94 16.28
N LYS A 98 4.75 -13.12 17.61
CA LYS A 98 5.81 -13.87 18.26
C LYS A 98 5.66 -15.34 17.86
N ASN A 99 6.76 -16.08 17.94
CA ASN A 99 6.69 -17.54 17.87
C ASN A 99 5.96 -18.01 19.12
N ASN A 100 4.74 -18.53 18.94
CA ASN A 100 4.00 -19.24 19.99
C ASN A 100 4.88 -20.30 20.67
#